data_AF-A0A2E5X407-F1
#
_entry.id   AF-A0A2E5X407-F1
#
_cell.length_a   1.000
_cell.length_b   1.000
_cell.length_c   1.000
_cell.angle_alpha   90.00
_cell.angle_beta   90.00
_cell.angle_gamma   90.00
#
_symmetry.space_group_name_H-M   'P 1'
#
loop_
_entity.id
_entity.type
_entity.pdbx_description
1 polymer ?
#
loop_
_entity_poly.entity_id
_entity_poly.type
_entity_poly.pdbx_seq_one_letter_code
_entity_poly.pdbx_strand_id
1 'polypeptide(L)'
;MLASSCTSWHPVERRSGWTLYVGDGAPVKVEEFSQALEPAFAFVEETLGPFQTPVRIHAFHGGVGVADDGRRTLVAGGDGLTEPIDGIGPARVQAFHSRGGPFEAPGIFLGVADVGTAVHELVHARLAEEARRFPLWFEEGLATLLGDGALFEGRWVVDGLAYWPLVELANEDLDDACLARLLLLDAGDHPSLRDDALTRFVGWAVLFDLYRRVGHLHPFAWFEEFERGRDAAHLRAHLMRTLAPETTEIWLQRLKATDPGVRFAAARGAWKLGSEEAYDLLLSALEKETHPEVRLCLAINLLCATGEVEVERERRIRSWRAMREALRAAEPTDPVEAAAVGALSRSLRRWWRRGTDTRTALDQLSRYWRE
;
A
#
# COMPACT_ATOMS: atom_id res chain seq x y z
N MET A 1 25.03 20.97 0.20
CA MET A 1 25.88 20.34 1.24
C MET A 1 25.40 18.92 1.41
N LEU A 2 26.22 17.95 0.98
CA LEU A 2 25.97 16.52 1.18
C LEU A 2 26.18 16.20 2.66
N ALA A 3 25.09 16.10 3.43
CA ALA A 3 25.16 15.50 4.74
C ALA A 3 25.05 13.97 4.56
N SER A 4 26.17 13.30 4.32
CA SER A 4 26.29 11.89 4.67
C SER A 4 26.22 11.82 6.20
N SER A 5 25.01 11.74 6.78
CA SER A 5 24.91 11.71 8.23
C SER A 5 25.46 10.38 8.74
N CYS A 6 26.57 10.47 9.46
CA CYS A 6 26.98 9.44 10.42
C CYS A 6 25.95 9.43 11.56
N THR A 7 24.69 9.10 11.26
CA THR A 7 23.64 8.92 12.26
C THR A 7 24.06 7.73 13.11
N SER A 8 24.30 7.96 14.39
CA SER A 8 24.52 6.86 15.31
C SER A 8 23.16 6.26 15.70
N TRP A 9 23.06 4.93 15.59
CA TRP A 9 21.82 4.18 15.75
C TRP A 9 21.86 3.42 17.08
N HIS A 10 20.90 3.70 17.97
CA HIS A 10 20.85 3.05 19.28
C HIS A 10 19.65 2.13 19.38
N PRO A 11 19.82 0.90 19.90
CA PRO A 11 18.72 -0.02 20.09
C PRO A 11 17.80 0.49 21.21
N VAL A 12 16.52 0.69 20.89
CA VAL A 12 15.49 1.13 21.84
C VAL A 12 14.56 -0.01 22.25
N GLU A 13 14.42 -1.03 21.40
CA GLU A 13 13.59 -2.20 21.68
C GLU A 13 14.19 -3.45 21.03
N ARG A 14 14.12 -4.58 21.75
CA ARG A 14 14.58 -5.90 21.28
C ARG A 14 13.47 -6.91 21.49
N ARG A 15 13.07 -7.58 20.41
CA ARG A 15 12.12 -8.68 20.44
C ARG A 15 12.73 -9.95 19.87
N SER A 16 12.01 -11.06 20.01
CA SER A 16 12.33 -12.28 19.29
C SER A 16 12.16 -12.02 17.79
N GLY A 17 13.26 -12.02 17.04
CA GLY A 17 13.24 -11.88 15.57
C GLY A 17 13.62 -10.49 15.04
N TRP A 18 13.55 -9.42 15.84
CA TRP A 18 13.96 -8.09 15.37
C TRP A 18 14.46 -7.14 16.48
N THR A 19 15.19 -6.10 16.07
CA THR A 19 15.65 -5.01 16.94
C THR A 19 15.35 -3.67 16.30
N LEU A 20 14.67 -2.80 17.05
CA LEU A 20 14.38 -1.43 16.64
C LEU A 20 15.47 -0.49 17.16
N TYR A 21 16.00 0.28 16.24
CA TYR A 21 17.01 1.30 16.43
C TYR A 21 16.42 2.67 16.12
N VAL A 22 16.84 3.68 16.88
CA VAL A 22 16.48 5.07 16.63
C VAL A 22 17.76 5.90 16.50
N GLY A 23 17.77 6.83 15.55
CA GLY A 23 18.87 7.76 15.35
C GLY A 23 18.90 8.85 16.43
N ASP A 24 20.10 9.31 16.80
CA ASP A 24 20.27 10.38 17.79
C ASP A 24 19.39 11.61 17.51
N GLY A 25 18.62 12.03 18.52
CA GLY A 25 17.78 13.23 18.45
C GLY A 25 16.54 13.10 17.55
N ALA A 26 16.24 11.92 17.01
CA ALA A 26 15.04 11.71 16.20
C ALA A 26 13.78 11.68 17.09
N PRO A 27 12.75 12.50 16.81
CA PRO A 27 11.49 12.49 17.57
C PRO A 27 10.60 11.32 17.14
N VAL A 28 11.06 10.09 17.39
CA VAL A 28 10.37 8.85 17.04
C VAL A 28 9.55 8.37 18.23
N LYS A 29 8.27 8.09 18.01
CA LYS A 29 7.40 7.46 19.00
C LYS A 29 7.54 5.94 18.88
N VAL A 30 8.41 5.36 19.71
CA VAL A 30 8.76 3.93 19.69
C VAL A 30 7.52 3.04 19.68
N GLU A 31 6.53 3.33 20.52
CA GLU A 31 5.30 2.55 20.63
C GLU A 31 4.51 2.45 19.31
N GLU A 32 4.44 3.53 18.52
CA GLU A 32 3.70 3.52 17.24
C GLU A 32 4.38 2.57 16.24
N PHE A 33 5.72 2.59 16.18
CA PHE A 33 6.47 1.67 15.32
C PHE A 33 6.30 0.22 15.77
N SER A 34 6.38 -0.06 17.08
CA SER A 34 6.22 -1.42 17.59
C SER A 34 4.80 -1.95 17.35
N GLN A 35 3.77 -1.12 17.44
CA GLN A 35 2.41 -1.51 17.07
C GLN A 35 2.25 -1.83 15.58
N ALA A 36 3.02 -1.15 14.71
CA ALA A 36 2.99 -1.40 13.27
C ALA A 36 3.79 -2.66 12.87
N LEU A 37 4.93 -2.91 13.53
CA LEU A 37 5.84 -4.00 13.20
C LEU A 37 5.26 -5.37 13.56
N GLU A 38 4.57 -5.51 14.68
CA GLU A 38 4.03 -6.78 15.15
C GLU A 38 3.13 -7.51 14.14
N PRO A 39 2.05 -6.89 13.65
CA PRO A 39 1.23 -7.52 12.61
C PRO A 39 2.00 -7.71 11.30
N ALA A 40 2.98 -6.85 10.99
CA ALA A 40 3.77 -6.97 9.78
C ALA A 40 4.69 -8.21 9.80
N PHE A 41 5.43 -8.42 10.90
CA PHE A 41 6.25 -9.62 11.09
C PHE A 41 5.41 -10.88 11.07
N ALA A 42 4.32 -10.92 11.85
CA ALA A 42 3.44 -12.08 11.91
C ALA A 42 2.95 -12.48 10.51
N PHE A 43 2.50 -11.51 9.72
CA PHE A 43 2.03 -11.75 8.35
C PHE A 43 3.13 -12.22 7.40
N VAL A 44 4.31 -11.57 7.42
CA VAL A 44 5.42 -11.93 6.52
C VAL A 44 5.97 -13.31 6.86
N GLU A 45 6.13 -13.64 8.15
CA GLU A 45 6.61 -14.96 8.57
C GLU A 45 5.60 -16.08 8.26
N GLU A 46 4.30 -15.82 8.42
CA GLU A 46 3.25 -16.76 8.01
C GLU A 46 3.26 -17.00 6.50
N THR A 47 3.50 -15.95 5.71
CA THR A 47 3.39 -16.00 4.24
C THR A 47 4.66 -16.54 3.56
N LEU A 48 5.83 -16.11 4.02
CA LEU A 48 7.13 -16.37 3.37
C LEU A 48 8.06 -17.27 4.20
N GLY A 49 7.60 -17.69 5.37
CA GLY A 49 8.40 -18.42 6.36
C GLY A 49 9.21 -17.48 7.26
N PRO A 50 9.68 -18.00 8.42
CA PRO A 50 10.35 -17.21 9.44
C PRO A 50 11.67 -16.63 8.95
N PHE A 51 12.07 -15.49 9.53
CA PHE A 51 13.40 -14.94 9.32
C PHE A 51 14.47 -15.84 9.95
N GLN A 52 15.58 -16.05 9.23
CA GLN A 52 16.70 -16.86 9.72
C GLN A 52 17.60 -16.06 10.66
N THR A 53 17.65 -14.74 10.48
CA THR A 53 18.45 -13.83 11.28
C THR A 53 17.60 -12.69 11.86
N PRO A 54 17.96 -12.15 13.04
CA PRO A 54 17.24 -11.02 13.60
C PRO A 54 17.29 -9.78 12.68
N VAL A 55 16.11 -9.29 12.30
CA VAL A 55 15.97 -8.13 11.41
C VAL A 55 16.29 -6.84 12.17
N ARG A 56 17.10 -5.97 11.55
CA ARG A 56 17.43 -4.64 12.10
C ARG A 56 16.51 -3.61 11.47
N ILE A 57 15.86 -2.81 12.31
CA ILE A 57 14.89 -1.80 11.87
C ILE A 57 15.34 -0.46 12.42
N HIS A 58 15.47 0.52 11.56
CA HIS A 58 16.03 1.84 11.83
C HIS A 58 14.92 2.87 11.65
N ALA A 59 14.28 3.28 12.74
CA ALA A 59 13.21 4.26 12.71
C ALA A 59 13.76 5.69 12.77
N PHE A 60 13.25 6.55 11.90
CA PHE A 60 13.61 7.96 11.84
C PHE A 60 12.38 8.82 11.52
N HIS A 61 12.52 10.13 11.67
CA HIS A 61 11.49 11.09 11.28
C HIS A 61 11.91 11.83 10.01
N GLY A 62 11.33 11.49 8.87
CA GLY A 62 11.64 12.13 7.60
C GLY A 62 11.18 11.34 6.38
N GLY A 63 11.93 11.48 5.29
CA GLY A 63 11.76 10.64 4.10
C GLY A 63 13.09 10.24 3.51
N VAL A 64 13.03 9.60 2.34
CA VAL A 64 14.20 9.11 1.62
C VAL A 64 14.32 9.95 0.35
N GLY A 65 15.44 10.64 0.20
CA GLY A 65 15.81 11.30 -1.06
C GLY A 65 16.54 10.31 -1.95
N VAL A 66 16.22 10.31 -3.25
CA VAL A 66 16.90 9.49 -4.24
C VAL A 66 17.80 10.41 -5.06
N ALA A 67 19.11 10.16 -5.02
CA ALA A 67 20.07 10.90 -5.84
C ALA A 67 19.95 10.47 -7.32
N ASP A 68 20.48 11.29 -8.23
CA ASP A 68 20.47 11.00 -9.68
C ASP A 68 21.16 9.67 -10.06
N ASP A 69 22.03 9.15 -9.18
CA ASP A 69 22.70 7.85 -9.30
C ASP A 69 21.92 6.70 -8.64
N GLY A 70 20.66 6.94 -8.26
CA GLY A 70 19.77 5.98 -7.59
C GLY A 70 20.16 5.65 -6.15
N ARG A 71 21.12 6.36 -5.55
CA ARG A 71 21.45 6.18 -4.12
C ARG A 71 20.38 6.81 -3.25
N ARG A 72 19.95 6.04 -2.23
CA ARG A 72 18.98 6.48 -1.23
C ARG A 72 19.70 7.20 -0.09
N THR A 73 19.21 8.38 0.28
CA THR A 73 19.75 9.19 1.38
C THR A 73 18.63 9.57 2.34
N LEU A 74 18.90 9.49 3.64
CA LEU A 74 17.94 9.88 4.67
C LEU A 74 17.83 11.41 4.70
N VAL A 75 16.61 11.92 4.53
CA VAL A 75 16.31 13.35 4.61
C VAL A 75 15.59 13.60 5.94
N ALA A 76 16.31 14.19 6.90
CA ALA A 76 15.80 14.48 8.23
C ALA A 76 14.88 15.70 8.24
N GLY A 77 13.75 15.60 8.95
CA GLY A 77 12.82 16.71 9.19
C GLY A 77 11.93 17.05 7.98
N GLY A 78 10.64 16.73 8.09
CA GLY A 78 9.62 17.08 7.10
C GLY A 78 8.86 15.88 6.54
N ASP A 79 7.88 16.18 5.68
CA ASP A 79 7.00 15.21 5.00
C ASP A 79 7.71 14.44 3.86
N GLY A 80 8.99 14.12 3.99
CA GLY A 80 9.81 13.52 2.93
C GLY A 80 9.91 14.40 1.68
N LEU A 81 10.80 14.02 0.75
CA LEU A 81 10.80 14.63 -0.57
C LEU A 81 9.66 13.97 -1.37
N THR A 82 8.72 14.79 -1.81
CA THR A 82 7.74 14.38 -2.81
C THR A 82 8.35 14.69 -4.17
N GLU A 83 8.61 13.65 -4.94
CA GLU A 83 9.21 13.78 -6.26
C GLU A 83 8.15 13.48 -7.32
N PRO A 84 7.93 14.38 -8.30
CA PRO A 84 7.02 14.10 -9.40
C PRO A 84 7.63 13.02 -10.29
N ILE A 85 6.91 11.91 -10.46
CA ILE A 85 7.21 10.92 -11.49
C ILE A 85 6.42 11.29 -12.73
N ASP A 86 7.11 11.49 -13.85
CA ASP A 86 6.46 11.79 -15.12
C ASP A 86 5.42 10.71 -15.47
N GLY A 87 4.24 11.12 -15.92
CA GLY A 87 3.11 10.23 -16.24
C GLY A 87 2.35 9.59 -15.06
N ILE A 88 2.96 9.46 -13.87
CA ILE A 88 2.38 8.75 -12.71
C ILE A 88 1.97 9.71 -11.58
N GLY A 89 2.67 10.85 -11.46
CA GLY A 89 2.41 11.85 -10.42
C GLY A 89 3.34 11.75 -9.22
N PRO A 90 3.01 12.42 -8.10
CA PRO A 90 3.91 12.56 -6.96
C PRO A 90 4.10 11.23 -6.21
N ALA A 91 5.35 10.83 -6.01
CA ALA A 91 5.72 9.72 -5.16
C ALA A 91 6.50 10.20 -3.94
N ARG A 92 6.27 9.55 -2.79
CA ARG A 92 7.02 9.78 -1.57
C ARG A 92 7.66 8.46 -1.14
N VAL A 93 8.99 8.42 -1.09
CA VAL A 93 9.71 7.27 -0.54
C VAL A 93 9.87 7.46 0.96
N GLN A 94 9.20 6.63 1.74
CA GLN A 94 9.18 6.73 3.21
C GLN A 94 10.01 5.65 3.89
N ALA A 95 10.40 4.62 3.15
CA ALA A 95 11.15 3.50 3.67
C ALA A 95 12.07 2.89 2.61
N PHE A 96 13.02 2.10 3.07
CA PHE A 96 13.82 1.23 2.21
C PHE A 96 14.50 0.12 3.01
N HIS A 97 14.72 -1.01 2.36
CA HIS A 97 15.61 -2.06 2.80
C HIS A 97 17.00 -1.90 2.19
N SER A 98 18.02 -1.99 3.04
CA SER A 98 19.43 -2.04 2.63
C SER A 98 20.03 -3.40 2.95
N ARG A 99 20.62 -4.04 1.94
CA ARG A 99 21.43 -5.27 2.10
C ARG A 99 22.79 -4.98 2.76
N GLY A 100 23.10 -3.71 3.03
CA GLY A 100 24.36 -3.25 3.62
C GLY A 100 25.49 -3.09 2.61
N GLY A 101 26.49 -2.31 3.00
CA GLY A 101 27.68 -2.05 2.18
C GLY A 101 28.85 -1.56 3.05
N PRO A 102 30.00 -1.24 2.44
CA PRO A 102 31.19 -0.81 3.17
C PRO A 102 30.96 0.41 4.09
N PHE A 103 29.92 1.19 3.82
CA PHE A 103 29.58 2.43 4.53
C PHE A 103 28.08 2.55 4.87
N GLU A 104 27.31 1.48 4.70
CA GLU A 104 25.85 1.50 4.87
C GLU A 104 25.42 0.41 5.85
N ALA A 105 24.63 0.79 6.85
CA ALA A 105 24.11 -0.16 7.83
C ALA A 105 23.06 -1.06 7.15
N PRO A 106 23.18 -2.39 7.27
CA PRO A 106 22.14 -3.28 6.78
C PRO A 106 20.88 -3.17 7.64
N GLY A 107 19.73 -3.44 7.02
CA GLY A 107 18.44 -3.48 7.67
C GLY A 107 17.39 -2.65 6.95
N ILE A 108 16.25 -2.50 7.61
CA ILE A 108 15.10 -1.75 7.12
C ILE A 108 15.15 -0.34 7.73
N PHE A 109 14.95 0.69 6.94
CA PHE A 109 14.84 2.07 7.39
C PHE A 109 13.40 2.53 7.20
N LEU A 110 12.72 2.89 8.30
CA LEU A 110 11.32 3.29 8.29
C LEU A 110 11.18 4.75 8.74
N GLY A 111 10.66 5.60 7.84
CA GLY A 111 10.33 7.00 8.14
C GLY A 111 8.92 7.20 8.70
N VAL A 112 8.09 6.14 8.69
CA VAL A 112 6.70 6.13 9.15
C VAL A 112 6.36 4.83 9.88
N ALA A 113 5.48 4.94 10.87
CA ALA A 113 4.92 3.79 11.60
C ALA A 113 3.65 3.27 10.88
N ASP A 114 3.84 2.69 9.70
CA ASP A 114 2.75 2.14 8.88
C ASP A 114 2.98 0.64 8.62
N VAL A 115 1.93 -0.17 8.79
CA VAL A 115 2.01 -1.64 8.68
C VAL A 115 2.29 -2.06 7.25
N GLY A 116 1.66 -1.45 6.25
CA GLY A 116 1.85 -1.82 4.84
C GLY A 116 3.26 -1.53 4.35
N THR A 117 3.78 -0.36 4.73
CA THR A 117 5.18 0.04 4.51
C THR A 117 6.14 -0.94 5.20
N ALA A 118 5.86 -1.31 6.45
CA ALA A 118 6.68 -2.30 7.15
C ALA A 118 6.64 -3.68 6.46
N VAL A 119 5.46 -4.16 6.05
CA VAL A 119 5.32 -5.42 5.29
C VAL A 119 6.11 -5.36 3.99
N HIS A 120 6.01 -4.28 3.23
CA HIS A 120 6.74 -4.08 1.99
C HIS A 120 8.25 -4.27 2.19
N GLU A 121 8.84 -3.58 3.16
CA GLU A 121 10.28 -3.69 3.41
C GLU A 121 10.70 -5.02 4.05
N LEU A 122 9.81 -5.65 4.84
CA LEU A 122 10.05 -6.97 5.40
C LEU A 122 10.05 -8.06 4.32
N VAL A 123 9.26 -7.91 3.26
CA VAL A 123 9.34 -8.78 2.08
C VAL A 123 10.73 -8.69 1.45
N HIS A 124 11.26 -7.48 1.24
CA HIS A 124 12.62 -7.29 0.72
C HIS A 124 13.69 -7.91 1.61
N ALA A 125 13.58 -7.71 2.92
CA ALA A 125 14.49 -8.32 3.89
C ALA A 125 14.43 -9.85 3.85
N ARG A 126 13.23 -10.42 3.73
CA ARG A 126 13.02 -11.87 3.70
C ARG A 126 13.56 -12.48 2.41
N LEU A 127 13.32 -11.85 1.26
CA LEU A 127 13.86 -12.29 -0.03
C LEU A 127 15.40 -12.21 -0.06
N ALA A 128 16.01 -11.25 0.66
CA ALA A 128 17.46 -11.14 0.76
C ALA A 128 18.13 -12.30 1.53
N GLU A 129 17.39 -13.08 2.32
CA GLU A 129 17.90 -14.30 2.97
C GLU A 129 17.87 -15.53 2.03
N GLU A 130 17.20 -15.44 0.88
CA GLU A 130 17.16 -16.53 -0.08
C GLU A 130 18.50 -16.72 -0.80
N ALA A 131 18.86 -17.97 -1.09
CA ALA A 131 20.13 -18.29 -1.76
C ALA A 131 20.19 -17.78 -3.21
N ARG A 132 19.03 -17.51 -3.81
CA ARG A 132 18.90 -16.99 -5.18
C ARG A 132 18.56 -15.50 -5.14
N ARG A 133 19.12 -14.76 -6.08
CA ARG A 133 18.74 -13.37 -6.33
C ARG A 133 17.51 -13.34 -7.21
N PHE A 134 16.53 -12.52 -6.83
CA PHE A 134 15.33 -12.31 -7.63
C PHE A 134 15.45 -11.05 -8.49
N PRO A 135 14.80 -11.00 -9.66
CA PRO A 135 14.73 -9.79 -10.46
C PRO A 135 13.85 -8.73 -9.79
N LEU A 136 14.08 -7.46 -10.12
CA LEU A 136 13.44 -6.33 -9.44
C LEU A 136 11.90 -6.37 -9.56
N TRP A 137 11.37 -6.78 -10.72
CA TRP A 137 9.93 -6.90 -10.92
C TRP A 137 9.28 -7.86 -9.91
N PHE A 138 9.97 -8.93 -9.52
CA PHE A 138 9.44 -9.90 -8.59
C PHE A 138 9.54 -9.38 -7.15
N GLU A 139 10.68 -8.82 -6.76
CA GLU A 139 10.89 -8.29 -5.40
C GLU A 139 9.89 -7.15 -5.12
N GLU A 140 9.86 -6.12 -5.97
CA GLU A 140 8.96 -4.96 -5.81
C GLU A 140 7.49 -5.33 -6.01
N GLY A 141 7.21 -6.22 -6.98
CA GLY A 141 5.85 -6.69 -7.23
C GLY A 141 5.27 -7.44 -6.04
N LEU A 142 6.05 -8.33 -5.41
CA LEU A 142 5.60 -9.10 -4.26
C LEU A 142 5.47 -8.21 -3.03
N ALA A 143 6.45 -7.32 -2.80
CA ALA A 143 6.40 -6.34 -1.72
C ALA A 143 5.18 -5.41 -1.85
N THR A 144 4.78 -5.07 -3.07
CA THR A 144 3.56 -4.29 -3.34
C THR A 144 2.29 -5.09 -3.12
N LEU A 145 2.24 -6.31 -3.66
CA LEU A 145 1.08 -7.20 -3.47
C LEU A 145 0.79 -7.47 -1.98
N LEU A 146 1.85 -7.68 -1.19
CA LEU A 146 1.73 -8.01 0.23
C LEU A 146 1.65 -6.76 1.12
N GLY A 147 2.31 -5.67 0.71
CA GLY A 147 2.27 -4.38 1.40
C GLY A 147 1.00 -3.58 1.15
N ASP A 148 0.18 -3.97 0.18
CA ASP A 148 -1.15 -3.42 -0.07
C ASP A 148 -2.24 -4.30 0.56
N GLY A 149 -2.46 -4.07 1.84
CA GLY A 149 -3.45 -4.77 2.66
C GLY A 149 -4.14 -3.80 3.60
N ALA A 150 -4.72 -4.28 4.70
CA ALA A 150 -5.29 -3.42 5.73
C ALA A 150 -5.11 -4.02 7.12
N LEU A 151 -4.82 -3.15 8.10
CA LEU A 151 -4.83 -3.55 9.50
C LEU A 151 -6.29 -3.61 9.98
N PHE A 152 -6.74 -4.81 10.29
CA PHE A 152 -8.09 -5.08 10.75
C PHE A 152 -8.03 -5.98 11.98
N GLU A 153 -8.55 -5.52 13.12
CA GLU A 153 -8.52 -6.28 14.40
C GLU A 153 -7.13 -6.84 14.78
N GLY A 154 -6.06 -6.08 14.50
CA GLY A 154 -4.69 -6.46 14.85
C GLY A 154 -4.03 -7.47 13.88
N ARG A 155 -4.68 -7.86 12.78
CA ARG A 155 -4.07 -8.64 11.70
C ARG A 155 -3.92 -7.81 10.44
N TRP A 156 -2.84 -8.04 9.70
CA TRP A 156 -2.69 -7.53 8.35
C TRP A 156 -3.45 -8.43 7.37
N VAL A 157 -4.40 -7.86 6.64
CA VAL A 157 -5.24 -8.59 5.68
C VAL A 157 -4.97 -8.07 4.28
N VAL A 158 -4.46 -8.92 3.41
CA VAL A 158 -4.23 -8.61 2.00
C VAL A 158 -5.38 -9.18 1.19
N ASP A 159 -6.06 -8.33 0.40
CA ASP A 159 -7.00 -8.83 -0.59
C ASP A 159 -6.34 -9.05 -1.95
N GLY A 160 -5.22 -8.38 -2.25
CA GLY A 160 -4.38 -8.57 -3.43
C GLY A 160 -4.58 -7.55 -4.56
N LEU A 161 -5.73 -6.87 -4.65
CA LEU A 161 -5.95 -5.85 -5.67
C LEU A 161 -5.58 -4.46 -5.13
N ALA A 162 -4.43 -3.96 -5.60
CA ALA A 162 -3.98 -2.60 -5.31
C ALA A 162 -4.52 -1.61 -6.33
N TYR A 163 -5.29 -0.60 -5.90
CA TYR A 163 -5.96 0.33 -6.80
C TYR A 163 -5.00 1.36 -7.40
N TRP A 164 -3.99 1.83 -6.66
CA TRP A 164 -3.02 2.79 -7.18
C TRP A 164 -2.19 2.20 -8.34
N PRO A 165 -1.47 1.07 -8.19
CA PRO A 165 -0.79 0.44 -9.32
C PRO A 165 -1.73 0.13 -10.48
N LEU A 166 -2.97 -0.31 -10.22
CA LEU A 166 -3.95 -0.62 -11.27
C LEU A 166 -4.28 0.62 -12.13
N VAL A 167 -4.66 1.72 -11.47
CA VAL A 167 -5.13 2.93 -12.15
C VAL A 167 -3.98 3.61 -12.90
N GLU A 168 -2.80 3.71 -12.30
CA GLU A 168 -1.65 4.31 -12.98
C GLU A 168 -1.22 3.45 -14.17
N LEU A 169 -1.12 2.13 -13.99
CA LEU A 169 -0.71 1.23 -15.06
C LEU A 169 -1.71 1.18 -16.22
N ALA A 170 -3.02 1.34 -15.96
CA ALA A 170 -4.05 1.40 -16.99
C ALA A 170 -3.91 2.63 -17.91
N ASN A 171 -3.25 3.70 -17.44
CA ASN A 171 -3.02 4.93 -18.19
C ASN A 171 -1.68 4.92 -18.95
N GLU A 172 -0.88 3.87 -18.82
CA GLU A 172 0.45 3.77 -19.42
C GLU A 172 0.43 3.01 -20.75
N ASP A 173 1.08 3.60 -21.78
CA ASP A 173 1.28 2.96 -23.08
C ASP A 173 2.66 2.27 -23.12
N LEU A 174 2.70 1.03 -22.64
CA LEU A 174 3.93 0.23 -22.56
C LEU A 174 4.11 -0.66 -23.79
N ASP A 175 5.11 -0.37 -24.62
CA ASP A 175 5.51 -1.22 -25.75
C ASP A 175 6.36 -2.43 -25.30
N ASP A 176 6.56 -3.40 -26.20
CA ASP A 176 7.31 -4.64 -25.86
C ASP A 176 8.78 -4.35 -25.51
N ALA A 177 9.37 -3.28 -26.04
CA ALA A 177 10.73 -2.89 -25.74
C ALA A 177 10.85 -2.36 -24.31
N CYS A 178 9.88 -1.57 -23.86
CA CYS A 178 9.75 -1.10 -22.48
C CYS A 178 9.56 -2.29 -21.53
N LEU A 179 8.60 -3.18 -21.83
CA LEU A 179 8.35 -4.37 -21.01
C LEU A 179 9.57 -5.28 -20.91
N ALA A 180 10.28 -5.51 -22.02
CA ALA A 180 11.54 -6.28 -22.02
C ALA A 180 12.62 -5.61 -21.17
N ARG A 181 12.73 -4.27 -21.20
CA ARG A 181 13.67 -3.52 -20.36
C ARG A 181 13.36 -3.70 -18.87
N LEU A 182 12.08 -3.52 -18.47
CA LEU A 182 11.67 -3.64 -17.07
C LEU A 182 11.93 -5.06 -16.51
N LEU A 183 11.74 -6.11 -17.32
CA LEU A 183 12.03 -7.49 -16.92
C LEU A 183 13.51 -7.77 -16.65
N LEU A 184 14.41 -6.97 -17.20
CA LEU A 184 15.85 -7.15 -17.07
C LEU A 184 16.45 -6.37 -15.89
N LEU A 185 15.68 -5.48 -15.25
CA LEU A 185 16.16 -4.70 -14.13
C LEU A 185 16.40 -5.56 -12.89
N ASP A 186 17.50 -5.27 -12.22
CA ASP A 186 17.88 -5.81 -10.93
C ASP A 186 17.94 -4.66 -9.90
N ALA A 187 17.78 -4.99 -8.61
CA ALA A 187 17.91 -4.06 -7.48
C ALA A 187 19.27 -3.33 -7.42
N GLY A 188 20.30 -3.85 -8.12
CA GLY A 188 21.61 -3.21 -8.22
C GLY A 188 21.76 -2.18 -9.35
N ASP A 189 20.80 -2.08 -10.26
CA ASP A 189 20.93 -1.29 -11.49
C ASP A 189 20.60 0.19 -11.32
N HIS A 190 20.15 0.60 -10.12
CA HIS A 190 19.79 1.99 -9.80
C HIS A 190 18.88 2.63 -10.87
N PRO A 191 17.68 2.05 -11.13
CA PRO A 191 16.78 2.54 -12.17
C PRO A 191 16.31 3.97 -11.89
N SER A 192 15.84 4.64 -12.96
CA SER A 192 15.10 5.90 -12.80
C SER A 192 13.87 5.71 -11.92
N LEU A 193 13.40 6.77 -11.24
CA LEU A 193 12.19 6.70 -10.41
C LEU A 193 10.96 6.18 -11.16
N ARG A 194 10.87 6.52 -12.45
CA ARG A 194 9.80 6.04 -13.32
C ARG A 194 9.94 4.55 -13.62
N ASP A 195 11.14 4.08 -13.97
CA ASP A 195 11.36 2.65 -14.20
C ASP A 195 11.19 1.84 -12.91
N ASP A 196 11.57 2.36 -11.74
CA ASP A 196 11.33 1.75 -10.42
C ASP A 196 9.82 1.58 -10.16
N ALA A 197 9.05 2.66 -10.33
CA ALA A 197 7.60 2.64 -10.18
C ALA A 197 6.91 1.71 -11.18
N LEU A 198 7.28 1.76 -12.47
CA LEU A 198 6.71 0.87 -13.49
C LEU A 198 7.08 -0.59 -13.23
N THR A 199 8.30 -0.88 -12.80
CA THR A 199 8.73 -2.24 -12.45
C THR A 199 7.89 -2.80 -11.31
N ARG A 200 7.61 -1.98 -10.29
CA ARG A 200 6.70 -2.30 -9.21
C ARG A 200 5.30 -2.62 -9.70
N PHE A 201 4.71 -1.75 -10.54
CA PHE A 201 3.34 -1.92 -11.03
C PHE A 201 3.19 -3.14 -11.92
N VAL A 202 4.13 -3.32 -12.85
CA VAL A 202 4.19 -4.48 -13.74
C VAL A 202 4.35 -5.77 -12.95
N GLY A 203 5.24 -5.77 -11.96
CA GLY A 203 5.47 -6.91 -11.07
C GLY A 203 4.23 -7.28 -10.26
N TRP A 204 3.59 -6.29 -9.64
CA TRP A 204 2.32 -6.47 -8.92
C TRP A 204 1.25 -7.07 -9.85
N ALA A 205 1.07 -6.51 -11.05
CA ALA A 205 0.03 -6.95 -11.96
C ALA A 205 0.21 -8.41 -12.40
N VAL A 206 1.44 -8.87 -12.61
CA VAL A 206 1.76 -10.28 -12.88
C VAL A 206 1.39 -11.16 -11.70
N LEU A 207 1.88 -10.81 -10.50
CA LEU A 207 1.66 -11.63 -9.30
C LEU A 207 0.20 -11.65 -8.89
N PHE A 208 -0.53 -10.56 -9.08
CA PHE A 208 -1.97 -10.50 -8.90
C PHE A 208 -2.72 -11.43 -9.86
N ASP A 209 -2.34 -11.46 -11.15
CA ASP A 209 -2.93 -12.38 -12.13
C ASP A 209 -2.67 -13.86 -11.77
N LEU A 210 -1.49 -14.17 -11.22
CA LEU A 210 -1.15 -15.51 -10.74
C LEU A 210 -1.95 -15.84 -9.47
N TYR A 211 -2.04 -14.90 -8.53
CA TYR A 211 -2.78 -15.04 -7.29
C TYR A 211 -4.27 -15.31 -7.51
N ARG A 212 -4.94 -14.51 -8.35
CA ARG A 212 -6.38 -14.64 -8.61
C ARG A 212 -6.78 -15.98 -9.23
N ARG A 213 -5.87 -16.64 -9.97
CA ARG A 213 -6.13 -17.97 -10.56
C ARG A 213 -6.06 -19.11 -9.54
N VAL A 214 -5.16 -18.99 -8.56
CA VAL A 214 -4.85 -20.09 -7.63
C VAL A 214 -5.56 -19.92 -6.28
N GLY A 215 -5.82 -18.67 -5.86
CA GLY A 215 -6.55 -18.34 -4.63
C GLY A 215 -5.75 -18.47 -3.34
N HIS A 216 -4.47 -18.82 -3.40
CA HIS A 216 -3.58 -19.01 -2.24
C HIS A 216 -2.18 -18.46 -2.50
N LEU A 217 -1.57 -17.81 -1.51
CA LEU A 217 -0.24 -17.17 -1.61
C LEU A 217 0.87 -18.23 -1.75
N HIS A 218 1.39 -18.41 -2.97
CA HIS A 218 2.54 -19.27 -3.27
C HIS A 218 3.57 -18.54 -4.15
N PRO A 219 4.17 -17.45 -3.64
CA PRO A 219 4.94 -16.50 -4.47
C PRO A 219 6.14 -17.14 -5.18
N PHE A 220 6.82 -18.09 -4.54
CA PHE A 220 7.93 -18.79 -5.18
C PHE A 220 7.49 -19.74 -6.29
N ALA A 221 6.30 -20.34 -6.20
CA ALA A 221 5.76 -21.18 -7.28
C ALA A 221 5.31 -20.32 -8.47
N TRP A 222 4.74 -19.15 -8.19
CA TRP A 222 4.37 -18.16 -9.20
C TRP A 222 5.57 -17.62 -9.96
N PHE A 223 6.67 -17.34 -9.26
CA PHE A 223 7.94 -16.96 -9.88
C PHE A 223 8.40 -18.03 -10.88
N GLU A 224 8.44 -19.30 -10.46
CA GLU A 224 8.82 -20.41 -11.33
C GLU A 224 7.86 -20.59 -12.51
N GLU A 225 6.56 -20.37 -12.32
CA GLU A 225 5.58 -20.42 -13.42
C GLU A 225 5.89 -19.36 -14.47
N PHE A 226 6.06 -18.12 -14.04
CA PHE A 226 6.32 -17.00 -14.94
C PHE A 226 7.68 -17.11 -15.64
N GLU A 227 8.73 -17.52 -14.92
CA GLU A 227 10.08 -17.63 -15.48
C GLU A 227 10.19 -18.65 -16.63
N ARG A 228 9.35 -19.70 -16.66
CA ARG A 228 9.36 -20.71 -17.75
C ARG A 228 9.00 -20.14 -19.11
N GLY A 229 8.25 -19.05 -19.16
CA GLY A 229 7.77 -18.41 -20.38
C GLY A 229 8.20 -16.94 -20.50
N ARG A 230 9.23 -16.52 -19.75
CA ARG A 230 9.55 -15.11 -19.58
C ARG A 230 9.96 -14.44 -20.88
N ASP A 231 9.03 -13.66 -21.44
CA ASP A 231 9.27 -12.67 -22.48
C ASP A 231 8.25 -11.52 -22.36
N ALA A 232 8.42 -10.49 -23.20
CA ALA A 232 7.56 -9.30 -23.20
C ALA A 232 6.10 -9.63 -23.57
N ALA A 233 5.86 -10.60 -24.45
CA ALA A 233 4.52 -10.99 -24.87
C ALA A 233 3.77 -11.74 -23.75
N HIS A 234 4.47 -12.62 -23.04
CA HIS A 234 3.98 -13.31 -21.86
C HIS A 234 3.64 -12.30 -20.76
N LEU A 235 4.54 -11.35 -20.50
CA LEU A 235 4.29 -10.27 -19.55
C LEU A 235 3.06 -9.45 -19.94
N ARG A 236 2.99 -8.98 -21.19
CA ARG A 236 1.83 -8.25 -21.72
C ARG A 236 0.54 -9.04 -21.52
N ALA A 237 0.54 -10.34 -21.74
CA ALA A 237 -0.64 -11.17 -21.55
C ALA A 237 -1.13 -11.18 -20.09
N HIS A 238 -0.23 -11.18 -19.10
CA HIS A 238 -0.59 -11.01 -17.69
C HIS A 238 -1.16 -9.61 -17.42
N LEU A 239 -0.51 -8.56 -17.92
CA LEU A 239 -0.97 -7.17 -17.74
C LEU A 239 -2.38 -6.98 -18.31
N MET A 240 -2.63 -7.43 -19.54
CA MET A 240 -3.93 -7.29 -20.18
C MET A 240 -5.05 -8.02 -19.42
N ARG A 241 -4.74 -9.16 -18.78
CA ARG A 241 -5.72 -9.85 -17.93
C ARG A 241 -5.98 -9.09 -16.64
N THR A 242 -4.95 -8.55 -15.99
CA THR A 242 -5.11 -7.76 -14.76
C THR A 242 -5.88 -6.46 -15.01
N LEU A 243 -5.56 -5.75 -16.11
CA LEU A 243 -6.16 -4.46 -16.47
C LEU A 243 -7.54 -4.59 -17.14
N ALA A 244 -8.01 -5.81 -17.42
CA ALA A 244 -9.33 -6.01 -18.00
C ALA A 244 -10.42 -5.50 -17.05
N PRO A 245 -11.41 -4.71 -17.50
CA PRO A 245 -12.49 -4.19 -16.64
C PRO A 245 -13.22 -5.30 -15.86
N GLU A 246 -13.38 -6.47 -16.47
CA GLU A 246 -14.01 -7.65 -15.85
C GLU A 246 -13.22 -8.14 -14.64
N THR A 247 -11.89 -7.99 -14.62
CA THR A 247 -11.06 -8.40 -13.48
C THR A 247 -11.40 -7.58 -12.25
N THR A 248 -11.54 -6.27 -12.39
CA THR A 248 -11.96 -5.38 -11.29
C THR A 248 -13.37 -5.75 -10.79
N GLU A 249 -14.32 -5.97 -11.69
CA GLU A 249 -15.70 -6.34 -11.33
C GLU A 249 -15.75 -7.69 -10.56
N ILE A 250 -15.03 -8.69 -11.07
CA ILE A 250 -14.93 -10.01 -10.43
C ILE A 250 -14.27 -9.88 -9.06
N TRP A 251 -13.20 -9.09 -8.95
CA TRP A 251 -12.47 -8.98 -7.69
C TRP A 251 -13.26 -8.23 -6.63
N LEU A 252 -14.01 -7.19 -7.00
CA LEU A 252 -14.90 -6.46 -6.08
C LEU A 252 -16.05 -7.32 -5.52
N GLN A 253 -16.27 -8.54 -6.03
CA GLN A 253 -17.14 -9.51 -5.36
C GLN A 253 -16.63 -9.87 -3.95
N ARG A 254 -15.35 -9.64 -3.63
CA ARG A 254 -14.78 -9.79 -2.28
C ARG A 254 -15.41 -8.87 -1.24
N LEU A 255 -16.14 -7.82 -1.65
CA LEU A 255 -17.04 -7.05 -0.77
C LEU A 255 -18.17 -7.89 -0.17
N LYS A 256 -18.37 -9.14 -0.63
CA LYS A 256 -19.33 -10.11 -0.09
C LYS A 256 -18.66 -11.25 0.66
N ALA A 257 -17.35 -11.19 0.87
CA ALA A 257 -16.60 -12.21 1.60
C ALA A 257 -17.15 -12.40 3.02
N THR A 258 -17.05 -13.60 3.57
CA THR A 258 -17.50 -13.88 4.95
C THR A 258 -16.62 -13.17 5.98
N ASP A 259 -15.32 -13.10 5.73
CA ASP A 259 -14.37 -12.39 6.60
C ASP A 259 -14.51 -10.87 6.43
N PRO A 260 -14.86 -10.12 7.50
CA PRO A 260 -14.95 -8.66 7.45
C PRO A 260 -13.61 -7.98 7.13
N GLY A 261 -12.46 -8.58 7.48
CA GLY A 261 -11.15 -8.02 7.14
C GLY A 261 -10.91 -8.02 5.63
N VAL A 262 -11.36 -9.07 4.93
CA VAL A 262 -11.29 -9.12 3.46
C VAL A 262 -12.20 -8.08 2.83
N ARG A 263 -13.41 -7.88 3.38
CA ARG A 263 -14.32 -6.83 2.90
C ARG A 263 -13.75 -5.42 3.14
N PHE A 264 -13.09 -5.21 4.28
CA PHE A 264 -12.41 -3.96 4.60
C PHE A 264 -11.28 -3.67 3.62
N ALA A 265 -10.36 -4.63 3.43
CA ALA A 265 -9.25 -4.51 2.48
C ALA A 265 -9.77 -4.21 1.07
N ALA A 266 -10.74 -5.00 0.59
CA ALA A 266 -11.32 -4.81 -0.74
C ALA A 266 -12.03 -3.46 -0.91
N ALA A 267 -12.53 -2.83 0.17
CA ALA A 267 -13.18 -1.52 0.08
C ALA A 267 -12.16 -0.36 0.12
N ARG A 268 -11.05 -0.53 0.85
CA ARG A 268 -10.04 0.51 1.09
C ARG A 268 -9.37 0.90 -0.24
N GLY A 269 -9.43 2.19 -0.62
CA GLY A 269 -8.80 2.69 -1.84
C GLY A 269 -9.65 2.55 -3.11
N ALA A 270 -10.74 1.77 -3.06
CA ALA A 270 -11.57 1.45 -4.24
C ALA A 270 -12.20 2.69 -4.92
N TRP A 271 -12.26 3.83 -4.23
CA TRP A 271 -12.68 5.11 -4.81
C TRP A 271 -11.83 5.56 -6.00
N LYS A 272 -10.56 5.15 -6.05
CA LYS A 272 -9.61 5.47 -7.13
C LYS A 272 -10.03 4.90 -8.49
N LEU A 273 -10.85 3.84 -8.49
CA LEU A 273 -11.32 3.22 -9.73
C LEU A 273 -12.13 4.18 -10.61
N GLY A 274 -12.77 5.20 -10.02
CA GLY A 274 -13.47 6.24 -10.78
C GLY A 274 -14.58 5.74 -11.71
N SER A 275 -15.13 4.54 -11.46
CA SER A 275 -16.17 3.93 -12.31
C SER A 275 -17.54 3.89 -11.63
N GLU A 276 -18.61 3.98 -12.43
CA GLU A 276 -19.99 3.86 -11.93
C GLU A 276 -20.25 2.48 -11.34
N GLU A 277 -19.65 1.43 -11.91
CA GLU A 277 -19.79 0.05 -11.45
C GLU A 277 -19.18 -0.14 -10.06
N ALA A 278 -17.96 0.38 -9.82
CA ALA A 278 -17.33 0.34 -8.50
C ALA A 278 -18.15 1.13 -7.47
N TYR A 279 -18.67 2.29 -7.88
CA TYR A 279 -19.56 3.10 -7.05
C TYR A 279 -20.81 2.32 -6.62
N ASP A 280 -21.45 1.61 -7.55
CA ASP A 280 -22.65 0.82 -7.29
C ASP A 280 -22.39 -0.40 -6.41
N LEU A 281 -21.23 -1.04 -6.58
CA LEU A 281 -20.80 -2.15 -5.73
C LEU A 281 -20.53 -1.68 -4.30
N LEU A 282 -19.84 -0.54 -4.12
CA LEU A 282 -19.62 0.07 -2.81
C LEU A 282 -20.93 0.47 -2.12
N LEU A 283 -21.84 1.14 -2.84
CA LEU A 283 -23.15 1.50 -2.30
C LEU A 283 -23.97 0.27 -1.90
N SER A 284 -24.01 -0.75 -2.76
CA SER A 284 -24.74 -1.99 -2.50
C SER A 284 -24.16 -2.77 -1.32
N ALA A 285 -22.84 -2.75 -1.13
CA ALA A 285 -22.17 -3.33 0.02
C ALA A 285 -22.49 -2.54 1.30
N LEU A 286 -22.42 -1.21 1.25
CA LEU A 286 -22.68 -0.33 2.40
C LEU A 286 -24.08 -0.52 3.00
N GLU A 287 -25.09 -0.75 2.15
CA GLU A 287 -26.47 -0.96 2.58
C GLU A 287 -26.73 -2.30 3.27
N LYS A 288 -25.85 -3.29 3.02
CA LYS A 288 -25.98 -4.65 3.57
C LYS A 288 -24.99 -4.91 4.71
N GLU A 289 -23.95 -4.08 4.83
CA GLU A 289 -22.89 -4.29 5.81
C GLU A 289 -23.39 -4.09 7.24
N THR A 290 -23.06 -5.04 8.09
CA THR A 290 -23.43 -5.05 9.51
C THR A 290 -22.24 -4.80 10.43
N HIS A 291 -21.02 -5.10 9.97
CA HIS A 291 -19.80 -4.85 10.72
C HIS A 291 -19.51 -3.34 10.80
N PRO A 292 -19.47 -2.72 12.00
CA PRO A 292 -19.39 -1.26 12.13
C PRO A 292 -18.18 -0.64 11.42
N GLU A 293 -17.00 -1.26 11.57
CA GLU A 293 -15.76 -0.75 10.98
C GLU A 293 -15.73 -0.85 9.44
N VAL A 294 -16.17 -1.98 8.88
CA VAL A 294 -16.29 -2.16 7.42
C VAL A 294 -17.31 -1.19 6.85
N ARG A 295 -18.43 -0.99 7.56
CA ARG A 295 -19.47 -0.04 7.16
C ARG A 295 -18.94 1.40 7.12
N LEU A 296 -18.08 1.78 8.06
CA LEU A 296 -17.40 3.08 8.05
C LEU A 296 -16.42 3.19 6.87
N CYS A 297 -15.62 2.15 6.62
CA CYS A 297 -14.71 2.09 5.47
C CYS A 297 -15.45 2.29 4.14
N LEU A 298 -16.52 1.53 3.92
CA LEU A 298 -17.37 1.65 2.73
C LEU A 298 -17.96 3.05 2.58
N ALA A 299 -18.43 3.66 3.68
CA ALA A 299 -18.99 5.00 3.64
C ALA A 299 -17.94 6.07 3.28
N ILE A 300 -16.70 5.93 3.75
CA ILE A 300 -15.61 6.85 3.44
C ILE A 300 -15.18 6.69 1.98
N ASN A 301 -14.99 5.46 1.49
CA ASN A 301 -14.61 5.23 0.09
C ASN A 301 -15.72 5.69 -0.86
N LEU A 302 -16.99 5.46 -0.53
CA LEU A 302 -18.11 5.98 -1.32
C LEU A 302 -18.14 7.52 -1.32
N LEU A 303 -17.81 8.16 -0.18
CA LEU A 303 -17.69 9.61 -0.09
C LEU A 303 -16.59 10.13 -1.01
N CYS A 304 -15.40 9.52 -0.99
CA CYS A 304 -14.31 9.88 -1.90
C CYS A 304 -14.73 9.70 -3.37
N ALA A 305 -15.38 8.57 -3.70
CA ALA A 305 -15.84 8.28 -5.06
C ALA A 305 -16.86 9.28 -5.62
N THR A 306 -17.64 9.98 -4.75
CA THR A 306 -18.54 11.05 -5.22
C THR A 306 -17.81 12.25 -5.85
N GLY A 307 -16.50 12.39 -5.62
CA GLY A 307 -15.65 13.38 -6.29
C GLY A 307 -15.19 12.94 -7.68
N GLU A 308 -15.14 11.64 -7.93
CA GLU A 308 -14.55 11.04 -9.14
C GLU A 308 -15.59 10.68 -10.21
N VAL A 309 -16.84 10.43 -9.80
CA VAL A 309 -17.90 9.92 -10.70
C VAL A 309 -19.08 10.89 -10.78
N GLU A 310 -19.59 11.11 -11.99
CA GLU A 310 -20.85 11.84 -12.18
C GLU A 310 -22.04 10.94 -11.85
N VAL A 311 -22.62 11.14 -10.66
CA VAL A 311 -23.73 10.32 -10.18
C VAL A 311 -25.08 11.01 -10.36
N GLU A 312 -26.04 10.31 -10.96
CA GLU A 312 -27.43 10.74 -11.09
C GLU A 312 -28.05 11.15 -9.75
N ARG A 313 -28.96 12.13 -9.76
CA ARG A 313 -29.56 12.72 -8.56
C ARG A 313 -30.15 11.68 -7.59
N GLU A 314 -30.92 10.72 -8.08
CA GLU A 314 -31.57 9.72 -7.21
C GLU A 314 -30.55 8.82 -6.52
N ARG A 315 -29.58 8.30 -7.30
CA ARG A 315 -28.48 7.49 -6.81
C ARG A 315 -27.64 8.27 -5.78
N ARG A 316 -27.37 9.55 -6.05
CA ARG A 316 -26.67 10.46 -5.13
C ARG A 316 -27.43 10.65 -3.83
N ILE A 317 -28.77 10.80 -3.86
CA ILE A 317 -29.59 10.92 -2.65
C ILE A 317 -29.51 9.62 -1.82
N ARG A 318 -29.61 8.47 -2.47
CA ARG A 318 -29.50 7.15 -1.83
C ARG A 318 -28.15 6.95 -1.15
N SER A 319 -27.05 7.22 -1.85
CA SER A 319 -25.70 7.12 -1.28
C SER A 319 -25.48 8.09 -0.13
N TRP A 320 -25.96 9.34 -0.24
CA TRP A 320 -25.90 10.30 0.85
C TRP A 320 -26.61 9.83 2.11
N ARG A 321 -27.77 9.18 1.96
CA ARG A 321 -28.51 8.62 3.09
C ARG A 321 -27.72 7.49 3.74
N ALA A 322 -27.24 6.53 2.96
CA ALA A 322 -26.47 5.38 3.45
C ALA A 322 -25.19 5.82 4.19
N MET A 323 -24.41 6.74 3.60
CA MET A 323 -23.19 7.28 4.22
C MET A 323 -23.49 8.01 5.53
N ARG A 324 -24.57 8.80 5.59
CA ARG A 324 -24.96 9.51 6.81
C ARG A 324 -25.40 8.57 7.92
N GLU A 325 -26.08 7.49 7.59
CA GLU A 325 -26.47 6.46 8.56
C GLU A 325 -25.24 5.74 9.10
N ALA A 326 -24.29 5.37 8.24
CA ALA A 326 -23.02 4.75 8.65
C ALA A 326 -22.18 5.67 9.56
N LEU A 327 -21.95 6.93 9.16
CA LEU A 327 -21.18 7.90 9.95
C LEU A 327 -21.83 8.26 11.30
N ARG A 328 -23.15 8.06 11.45
CA ARG A 328 -23.85 8.29 12.72
C ARG A 328 -23.76 7.11 13.67
N ALA A 329 -23.69 5.90 13.12
CA ALA A 329 -23.61 4.65 13.88
C ALA A 329 -22.15 4.25 14.18
N ALA A 330 -21.17 4.90 13.55
CA ALA A 330 -19.76 4.62 13.75
C ALA A 330 -19.30 5.07 15.14
N GLU A 331 -18.61 4.16 15.82
CA GLU A 331 -18.00 4.38 17.14
C GLU A 331 -16.52 3.94 17.11
N PRO A 332 -15.63 4.68 16.41
CA PRO A 332 -14.21 4.35 16.41
C PRO A 332 -13.63 4.40 17.83
N THR A 333 -12.74 3.47 18.14
CA THR A 333 -12.06 3.42 19.44
C THR A 333 -10.99 4.49 19.56
N ASP A 334 -10.36 4.87 18.45
CA ASP A 334 -9.39 5.95 18.41
C ASP A 334 -10.11 7.31 18.55
N PRO A 335 -9.72 8.16 19.52
CA PRO A 335 -10.41 9.43 19.77
C PRO A 335 -10.22 10.45 18.65
N VAL A 336 -9.13 10.38 17.88
CA VAL A 336 -8.88 11.24 16.71
C VAL A 336 -9.80 10.81 15.57
N GLU A 337 -9.89 9.52 15.27
CA GLU A 337 -10.84 8.98 14.29
C GLU A 337 -12.29 9.30 14.69
N ALA A 338 -12.67 9.13 15.96
CA ALA A 338 -14.00 9.46 16.45
C ALA A 338 -14.36 10.95 16.28
N ALA A 339 -13.41 11.85 16.58
CA ALA A 339 -13.57 13.28 16.35
C ALA A 339 -13.71 13.61 14.85
N ALA A 340 -12.92 12.96 14.00
CA ALA A 340 -12.95 13.11 12.55
C ALA A 340 -14.28 12.62 11.95
N VAL A 341 -14.79 11.46 12.35
CA VAL A 341 -16.13 10.97 11.98
C VAL A 341 -17.20 11.97 12.38
N GLY A 342 -17.12 12.51 13.60
CA GLY A 342 -18.03 13.56 14.06
C GLY A 342 -17.98 14.83 13.19
N ALA A 343 -16.79 15.24 12.77
CA ALA A 343 -16.59 16.39 11.87
C ALA A 343 -17.19 16.12 10.48
N LEU A 344 -16.91 14.95 9.88
CA LEU A 344 -17.51 14.54 8.61
C LEU A 344 -19.04 14.48 8.69
N SER A 345 -19.60 13.84 9.73
CA SER A 345 -21.04 13.74 9.95
C SER A 345 -21.72 15.12 10.04
N ARG A 346 -21.06 16.12 10.64
CA ARG A 346 -21.54 17.51 10.67
C ARG A 346 -21.45 18.19 9.30
N SER A 347 -20.35 17.98 8.57
CA SER A 347 -20.15 18.52 7.23
C SER A 347 -21.25 18.04 6.27
N LEU A 348 -21.55 16.74 6.28
CA LEU A 348 -22.58 16.15 5.41
C LEU A 348 -24.02 16.61 5.71
N ARG A 349 -24.28 17.14 6.91
CA ARG A 349 -25.59 17.76 7.24
C ARG A 349 -25.73 19.15 6.63
N ARG A 350 -24.63 19.86 6.44
CA ARG A 350 -24.59 21.23 5.92
C ARG A 350 -24.22 21.17 4.45
N TRP A 351 -25.20 20.83 3.61
CA TRP A 351 -25.14 20.60 2.16
C TRP A 351 -24.37 21.66 1.31
N TRP A 352 -23.90 22.75 1.91
CA TRP A 352 -23.40 23.97 1.25
C TRP A 352 -22.05 24.51 1.76
N ARG A 353 -21.34 23.85 2.69
CA ARG A 353 -19.99 24.31 3.13
C ARG A 353 -18.97 23.18 3.09
N ARG A 354 -18.43 22.90 1.89
CA ARG A 354 -17.11 22.26 1.77
C ARG A 354 -16.08 23.25 2.33
N GLY A 355 -15.55 22.96 3.50
CA GLY A 355 -14.50 23.75 4.15
C GLY A 355 -13.28 22.87 4.46
N THR A 356 -12.19 23.53 4.89
CA THR A 356 -10.95 22.91 5.37
C THR A 356 -11.18 21.72 6.33
N ASP A 357 -12.21 21.80 7.17
CA ASP A 357 -12.56 20.78 8.16
C ASP A 357 -12.85 19.38 7.57
N THR A 358 -13.32 19.29 6.32
CA THR A 358 -13.62 17.98 5.70
C THR A 358 -12.36 17.27 5.24
N ARG A 359 -11.39 18.00 4.69
CA ARG A 359 -10.11 17.43 4.25
C ARG A 359 -9.30 16.94 5.44
N THR A 360 -9.17 17.77 6.48
CA THR A 360 -8.51 17.38 7.72
C THR A 360 -9.15 16.14 8.36
N ALA A 361 -10.49 16.04 8.36
CA ALA A 361 -11.16 14.87 8.87
C ALA A 361 -10.92 13.62 8.02
N LEU A 362 -10.84 13.75 6.68
CA LEU A 362 -10.45 12.63 5.82
C LEU A 362 -8.99 12.21 6.06
N ASP A 363 -8.06 13.16 6.21
CA ASP A 363 -6.65 12.86 6.49
C ASP A 363 -6.49 12.07 7.81
N GLN A 364 -7.25 12.45 8.84
CA GLN A 364 -7.34 11.75 10.13
C GLN A 364 -8.01 10.37 10.04
N LEU A 365 -8.68 10.07 8.95
CA LEU A 365 -9.32 8.78 8.66
C LEU A 365 -8.60 8.04 7.52
N SER A 366 -7.33 8.38 7.25
CA SER A 366 -6.54 7.81 6.17
C SER A 366 -6.52 6.28 6.16
N ARG A 367 -6.54 5.62 7.33
CA ARG A 367 -6.63 4.15 7.46
C ARG A 367 -7.79 3.52 6.69
N TYR A 368 -8.87 4.25 6.46
CA TYR A 368 -10.07 3.73 5.80
C TYR A 368 -10.05 3.88 4.27
N TRP A 369 -9.21 4.75 3.69
CA TRP A 369 -9.32 5.12 2.26
C TRP A 369 -8.00 5.35 1.53
N ARG A 370 -6.94 5.66 2.27
CA ARG A 370 -5.61 5.86 1.69
C ARG A 370 -4.99 4.50 1.45
N GLU A 371 -4.33 4.32 0.32
CA GLU A 371 -3.44 3.19 0.06
C GLU A 371 -2.03 3.53 0.54
#